data_AF-A0A0M9VXF8-F1
#
_entry.id   AF-A0A0M9VXF8-F1
#
_cell.length_a   1.000
_cell.length_b   1.000
_cell.length_c   1.000
_cell.angle_alpha   90.00
_cell.angle_beta   90.00
_cell.angle_gamma   90.00
#
_symmetry.space_group_name_H-M   'P 1'
#
loop_
_entity.id
_entity.type
_entity.pdbx_description
1 polymer ?
#
loop_
_entity_poly.entity_id
_entity_poly.type
_entity_poly.pdbx_seq_one_letter_code
_entity_poly.pdbx_strand_id
1 'polypeptide(L)'
;MVLQAAASDIQIEFVDGVNGQDVPDRAIPRTSKHDRLANATIETDVVGLAPYRIVYRNLTSALILEDDVDWDVRIRDQLADFALSSNALLQPLSYSRAVYADPTFPVPPADGPDSIPDTSFENLPSTKPPVVSPYGDDWDVLWVGHCGMQVPMTKDTGIANGRIVRLNDMTTAARKYLWNFPSPFILKDNYPEHTRMVHHVQEGVCSLGYALSQRGARKLLFEVGLKDFTDPYDLLLRYFCEGTKGRKKGICLTTQPSLITHFRPAGPKSAMSDIGDHGDEFIEKNMSDMIRLSVRLNTDRILDGDTELWDQCPDE
;
A
#
# COMPACT_ATOMS: atom_id res chain seq x y z
N MET A 1 -10.17 -9.96 12.18
CA MET A 1 -10.26 -9.89 10.71
C MET A 1 -11.50 -10.56 10.08
N VAL A 2 -11.90 -11.81 10.42
CA VAL A 2 -13.06 -12.48 9.76
C VAL A 2 -14.35 -11.67 9.80
N LEU A 3 -14.74 -11.19 10.99
CA LEU A 3 -15.97 -10.42 11.17
C LEU A 3 -15.95 -9.11 10.39
N GLN A 4 -14.82 -8.41 10.42
CA GLN A 4 -14.58 -7.17 9.68
C GLN A 4 -14.71 -7.37 8.16
N ALA A 5 -14.14 -8.47 7.64
CA ALA A 5 -14.25 -8.84 6.23
C ALA A 5 -15.71 -9.14 5.84
N ALA A 6 -16.42 -9.93 6.65
CA ALA A 6 -17.84 -10.21 6.42
C ALA A 6 -18.71 -8.95 6.45
N ALA A 7 -18.45 -8.02 7.40
CA ALA A 7 -19.13 -6.73 7.48
C ALA A 7 -18.87 -5.80 6.28
N SER A 8 -17.84 -6.10 5.48
CA SER A 8 -17.46 -5.33 4.29
C SER A 8 -17.76 -6.09 2.98
N ASP A 9 -18.46 -7.23 3.07
CA ASP A 9 -18.65 -8.19 1.98
C ASP A 9 -17.33 -8.67 1.33
N ILE A 10 -16.22 -8.66 2.06
CA ILE A 10 -14.90 -9.10 1.57
C ILE A 10 -14.69 -10.56 1.96
N GLN A 11 -14.25 -11.38 1.00
CA GLN A 11 -13.79 -12.73 1.27
C GLN A 11 -12.28 -12.72 1.47
N ILE A 12 -11.82 -13.39 2.52
CA ILE A 12 -10.40 -13.52 2.87
C ILE A 12 -10.00 -14.99 2.99
N GLU A 13 -8.76 -15.30 2.63
CA GLU A 13 -8.10 -16.58 2.88
C GLU A 13 -6.91 -16.29 3.80
N PHE A 14 -6.84 -16.96 4.95
CA PHE A 14 -5.67 -16.85 5.82
C PHE A 14 -4.51 -17.66 5.25
N VAL A 15 -3.33 -17.07 5.36
CA VAL A 15 -2.06 -17.73 5.08
C VAL A 15 -1.22 -17.59 6.34
N ASP A 16 -0.81 -18.72 6.90
CA ASP A 16 0.00 -18.72 8.11
C ASP A 16 1.37 -18.11 7.81
N GLY A 17 1.76 -17.21 8.70
CA GLY A 17 3.12 -16.71 8.78
C GLY A 17 4.14 -17.78 9.16
N VAL A 18 5.41 -17.47 8.95
CA VAL A 18 6.50 -18.29 9.51
C VAL A 18 7.28 -17.42 10.46
N ASN A 19 7.41 -17.86 11.71
CA ASN A 19 8.21 -17.14 12.69
C ASN A 19 9.67 -17.11 12.23
N GLY A 20 10.32 -15.95 12.32
CA GLY A 20 11.70 -15.81 11.88
C GLY A 20 12.69 -16.74 12.59
N GLN A 21 12.39 -17.19 13.81
CA GLN A 21 13.20 -18.19 14.52
C GLN A 21 13.19 -19.56 13.81
N ASP A 22 12.10 -19.89 13.13
CA ASP A 22 11.91 -21.16 12.44
C ASP A 22 12.45 -21.14 10.99
N VAL A 23 12.86 -19.97 10.47
CA VAL A 23 13.45 -19.83 9.13
C VAL A 23 14.92 -20.28 9.15
N PRO A 24 15.27 -21.41 8.49
CA PRO A 24 16.65 -21.89 8.47
C PRO A 24 17.58 -20.93 7.72
N ASP A 25 18.82 -20.74 8.17
CA ASP A 25 19.80 -19.87 7.51
C ASP A 25 19.97 -20.18 6.01
N ARG A 26 19.93 -21.46 5.64
CA ARG A 26 20.04 -21.92 4.25
C ARG A 26 18.88 -21.51 3.35
N ALA A 27 17.74 -21.11 3.93
CA ALA A 27 16.57 -20.65 3.20
C ALA A 27 16.62 -19.14 2.92
N ILE A 28 17.50 -18.41 3.60
CA ILE A 28 17.67 -16.96 3.42
C ILE A 28 18.62 -16.73 2.24
N PRO A 29 18.17 -16.04 1.17
CA PRO A 29 19.02 -15.73 0.03
C PRO A 29 20.24 -14.90 0.45
N ARG A 30 21.42 -15.47 0.23
CA ARG A 30 22.71 -14.87 0.61
C ARG A 30 23.72 -15.01 -0.53
N THR A 31 23.82 -13.96 -1.33
CA THR A 31 24.78 -13.77 -2.44
C THR A 31 26.04 -13.01 -2.02
N SER A 32 26.03 -12.34 -0.87
CA SER A 32 27.18 -11.66 -0.26
C SER A 32 27.39 -12.01 1.23
N LYS A 33 28.54 -11.60 1.80
CA LYS A 33 28.80 -11.75 3.24
C LYS A 33 28.12 -10.62 4.03
N HIS A 34 27.07 -10.96 4.76
CA HIS A 34 26.39 -10.10 5.74
C HIS A 34 25.83 -10.97 6.87
N ASP A 35 25.55 -10.37 8.02
CA ASP A 35 25.00 -11.08 9.17
C ASP A 35 23.52 -11.43 8.96
N ARG A 36 23.04 -12.44 9.68
CA ARG A 36 21.62 -12.77 9.72
C ARG A 36 20.89 -11.60 10.40
N LEU A 37 19.77 -11.17 9.82
CA LEU A 37 18.91 -10.18 10.44
C LEU A 37 18.30 -10.72 11.75
N ALA A 38 17.83 -9.82 12.61
CA ALA A 38 17.08 -10.22 13.80
C ALA A 38 15.86 -11.05 13.40
N ASN A 39 15.47 -12.04 14.22
CA ASN A 39 14.35 -12.92 13.89
C ASN A 39 13.03 -12.15 13.69
N ALA A 40 12.78 -11.10 14.47
CA ALA A 40 11.63 -10.19 14.30
C ALA A 40 11.65 -9.42 12.95
N THR A 41 12.79 -9.37 12.27
CA THR A 41 12.93 -8.77 10.93
C THR A 41 12.80 -9.82 9.82
N ILE A 42 12.99 -11.09 10.16
CA ILE A 42 12.79 -12.25 9.27
C ILE A 42 11.38 -12.79 9.52
N GLU A 43 10.41 -11.90 9.71
CA GLU A 43 9.01 -12.32 9.77
C GLU A 43 8.54 -12.58 8.33
N THR A 44 8.10 -13.81 8.12
CA THR A 44 8.04 -14.43 6.79
C THR A 44 6.64 -14.40 6.19
N ASP A 45 5.73 -13.63 6.80
CA ASP A 45 4.29 -13.71 6.57
C ASP A 45 3.90 -13.41 5.12
N VAL A 46 4.80 -12.73 4.39
CA VAL A 46 4.47 -12.09 3.12
C VAL A 46 5.58 -12.27 2.07
N VAL A 47 6.85 -12.25 2.49
CA VAL A 47 8.06 -12.15 1.64
C VAL A 47 8.24 -13.31 0.67
N GLY A 48 7.95 -14.53 1.12
CA GLY A 48 8.13 -15.75 0.33
C GLY A 48 6.80 -16.31 -0.15
N LEU A 49 5.82 -16.39 0.76
CA LEU A 49 4.62 -17.18 0.53
C LEU A 49 3.64 -16.51 -0.42
N ALA A 50 3.39 -15.20 -0.30
CA ALA A 50 2.39 -14.54 -1.13
C ALA A 50 2.80 -14.49 -2.62
N PRO A 51 3.99 -13.98 -2.99
CA PRO A 51 4.47 -14.05 -4.37
C PRO A 51 4.54 -15.49 -4.90
N TYR A 52 5.01 -16.44 -4.07
CA TYR A 52 5.05 -17.85 -4.42
C TYR A 52 3.64 -18.42 -4.69
N ARG A 53 2.66 -18.15 -3.83
CA ARG A 53 1.28 -18.65 -3.92
C ARG A 53 0.61 -18.13 -5.19
N ILE A 54 0.78 -16.84 -5.51
CA ILE A 54 0.24 -16.22 -6.74
C ILE A 54 0.79 -16.95 -7.97
N VAL A 55 2.10 -17.17 -8.02
CA VAL A 55 2.75 -17.85 -9.16
C VAL A 55 2.36 -19.33 -9.20
N TYR A 56 2.42 -20.02 -8.07
CA TYR A 56 2.15 -21.46 -7.95
C TYR A 56 0.70 -21.81 -8.30
N ARG A 57 -0.26 -21.00 -7.84
CA ARG A 57 -1.69 -21.15 -8.15
C ARG A 57 -2.10 -20.50 -9.47
N ASN A 58 -1.18 -19.83 -10.15
CA ASN A 58 -1.43 -19.08 -11.38
C ASN A 58 -2.59 -18.06 -11.23
N LEU A 59 -2.60 -17.31 -10.13
CA LEU A 59 -3.56 -16.23 -9.90
C LEU A 59 -3.18 -15.01 -10.72
N THR A 60 -4.15 -14.30 -11.30
CA THR A 60 -3.91 -13.03 -12.04
C THR A 60 -3.34 -11.95 -11.12
N SER A 61 -3.85 -11.87 -9.90
CA SER A 61 -3.39 -10.98 -8.85
C SER A 61 -3.96 -11.42 -7.50
N ALA A 62 -3.40 -10.93 -6.39
CA ALA A 62 -4.00 -11.04 -5.06
C ALA A 62 -3.77 -9.74 -4.27
N LEU A 63 -4.72 -9.40 -3.39
CA LEU A 63 -4.55 -8.41 -2.33
C LEU A 63 -4.10 -9.14 -1.07
N ILE A 64 -2.98 -8.69 -0.49
CA ILE A 64 -2.39 -9.21 0.73
C ILE A 64 -2.60 -8.17 1.82
N LEU A 65 -3.00 -8.61 3.00
CA LEU A 65 -3.30 -7.77 4.15
C LEU A 65 -2.64 -8.40 5.38
N GLU A 66 -2.04 -7.56 6.23
CA GLU A 66 -1.66 -7.96 7.59
C GLU A 66 -2.94 -8.18 8.44
N ASP A 67 -2.89 -8.97 9.50
CA ASP A 67 -4.08 -9.41 10.24
C ASP A 67 -4.53 -8.41 11.32
N ASP A 68 -3.65 -7.49 11.70
CA ASP A 68 -3.84 -6.39 12.64
C ASP A 68 -4.34 -5.10 11.98
N VAL A 69 -4.86 -5.16 10.75
CA VAL A 69 -5.28 -3.96 10.01
C VAL A 69 -6.77 -3.60 10.15
N ASP A 70 -7.06 -2.33 9.85
CA ASP A 70 -8.40 -1.77 9.69
C ASP A 70 -8.60 -1.06 8.34
N TRP A 71 -9.87 -0.80 8.00
CA TRP A 71 -10.27 0.01 6.85
C TRP A 71 -11.60 0.73 7.09
N ASP A 72 -11.89 1.73 6.25
CA ASP A 72 -13.16 2.45 6.27
C ASP A 72 -14.30 1.56 5.73
N VAL A 73 -15.52 1.69 6.26
CA VAL A 73 -16.71 0.97 5.74
C VAL A 73 -16.92 1.18 4.23
N ARG A 74 -16.40 2.28 3.67
CA ARG A 74 -16.43 2.62 2.23
C ARG A 74 -15.26 2.05 1.43
N ILE A 75 -14.52 1.06 1.94
CA ILE A 75 -13.30 0.52 1.30
C ILE A 75 -13.51 0.08 -0.16
N ARG A 76 -14.70 -0.45 -0.51
CA ARG A 76 -15.02 -0.86 -1.88
C ARG A 76 -15.07 0.32 -2.84
N ASP A 77 -15.65 1.43 -2.42
CA ASP A 77 -15.69 2.67 -3.21
C ASP A 77 -14.29 3.28 -3.32
N GLN A 78 -13.53 3.28 -2.22
CA GLN A 78 -12.14 3.76 -2.22
C GLN A 78 -11.25 2.95 -3.18
N LEU A 79 -11.43 1.62 -3.22
CA LEU A 79 -10.72 0.74 -4.15
C LEU A 79 -11.17 0.93 -5.60
N ALA A 80 -12.45 1.23 -5.84
CA ALA A 80 -12.94 1.59 -7.17
C ALA A 80 -12.33 2.91 -7.67
N ASP A 81 -12.27 3.93 -6.82
CA ASP A 81 -11.62 5.21 -7.13
C ASP A 81 -10.11 5.04 -7.36
N PHE A 82 -9.47 4.17 -6.58
CA PHE A 82 -8.08 3.78 -6.78
C PHE A 82 -7.87 3.09 -8.14
N ALA A 83 -8.79 2.22 -8.56
CA ALA A 83 -8.74 1.56 -9.87
C ALA A 83 -8.83 2.57 -11.03
N LEU A 84 -9.76 3.54 -10.95
CA LEU A 84 -9.88 4.61 -11.93
C LEU A 84 -8.59 5.45 -12.02
N SER A 85 -8.03 5.81 -10.87
CA SER A 85 -6.78 6.57 -10.78
C SER A 85 -5.58 5.79 -11.34
N SER A 86 -5.49 4.49 -11.02
CA SER A 86 -4.46 3.60 -11.54
C SER A 86 -4.52 3.49 -13.07
N ASN A 87 -5.72 3.35 -13.63
CA ASN A 87 -5.90 3.35 -15.08
C ASN A 87 -5.46 4.67 -15.70
N ALA A 88 -5.79 5.81 -15.10
CA ALA A 88 -5.37 7.12 -15.61
C ALA A 88 -3.84 7.28 -15.66
N LEU A 89 -3.12 6.71 -14.68
CA LEU A 89 -1.65 6.78 -14.61
C LEU A 89 -0.96 5.74 -15.50
N LEU A 90 -1.52 4.53 -15.62
CA LEU A 90 -0.82 3.38 -16.21
C LEU A 90 -1.34 2.91 -17.56
N GLN A 91 -2.55 3.31 -17.97
CA GLN A 91 -3.09 2.92 -19.28
C GLN A 91 -2.73 3.94 -20.36
N PRO A 92 -2.48 3.48 -21.61
CA PRO A 92 -2.35 4.40 -22.73
C PRO A 92 -3.63 5.22 -22.93
N LEU A 93 -3.47 6.45 -23.40
CA LEU A 93 -4.60 7.30 -23.79
C LEU A 93 -5.43 6.61 -24.88
N SER A 94 -6.75 6.84 -24.88
CA SER A 94 -7.69 6.12 -25.76
C SER A 94 -7.35 6.23 -27.25
N TYR A 95 -6.76 7.36 -27.66
CA TYR A 95 -6.36 7.64 -29.05
C TYR A 95 -4.97 7.09 -29.44
N SER A 96 -4.18 6.54 -28.52
CA SER A 96 -2.80 6.09 -28.78
C SER A 96 -2.48 4.74 -28.10
N ARG A 97 -1.44 4.04 -28.57
CA ARG A 97 -0.90 2.84 -27.89
C ARG A 97 0.40 3.12 -27.13
N ALA A 98 0.98 4.31 -27.29
CA ALA A 98 2.31 4.63 -26.79
C ALA A 98 2.37 5.94 -25.99
N VAL A 99 1.24 6.64 -25.85
CA VAL A 99 1.15 7.92 -25.14
C VAL A 99 0.32 7.72 -23.88
N TYR A 100 0.83 8.21 -22.76
CA TYR A 100 0.22 8.16 -21.44
C TYR A 100 -0.14 9.58 -20.98
N ALA A 101 -1.06 9.68 -20.02
CA ALA A 101 -1.41 10.96 -19.42
C ALA A 101 -0.25 11.52 -18.58
N ASP A 102 0.48 10.65 -17.90
CA ASP A 102 1.75 10.97 -17.25
C ASP A 102 2.89 10.94 -18.29
N PRO A 103 3.47 12.10 -18.69
CA PRO A 103 4.58 12.15 -19.64
C PRO A 103 5.90 11.61 -19.07
N THR A 104 5.97 11.35 -17.76
CA THR A 104 7.13 10.76 -17.08
C THR A 104 7.02 9.24 -16.93
N PHE A 105 5.89 8.65 -17.32
CA PHE A 105 5.70 7.21 -17.31
C PHE A 105 6.21 6.56 -18.60
N PRO A 106 6.90 5.38 -18.54
CA PRO A 106 7.24 4.60 -17.34
C PRO A 106 8.56 5.00 -16.66
N VAL A 107 9.37 5.83 -17.34
CA VAL A 107 10.63 6.36 -16.83
C VAL A 107 10.69 7.84 -17.22
N PRO A 108 10.95 8.77 -16.27
CA PRO A 108 11.05 10.18 -16.59
C PRO A 108 12.11 10.45 -17.66
N PRO A 109 11.79 11.22 -18.71
CA PRO A 109 12.79 11.57 -19.72
C PRO A 109 13.85 12.51 -19.11
N ALA A 110 15.11 12.35 -19.52
CA ALA A 110 16.23 13.14 -19.00
C ALA A 110 16.01 14.66 -19.20
N ASP A 111 15.49 15.04 -20.37
CA ASP A 111 15.18 16.43 -20.74
C ASP A 111 13.74 16.85 -20.35
N GLY A 112 13.05 16.02 -19.55
CA GLY A 112 11.70 16.29 -19.07
C GLY A 112 11.61 17.37 -17.99
N PRO A 113 10.40 17.89 -17.71
CA PRO A 113 10.18 18.83 -16.63
C PRO A 113 10.42 18.15 -15.27
N ASP A 114 10.90 18.93 -14.29
CA ASP A 114 11.18 18.41 -12.94
C ASP A 114 9.89 18.04 -12.18
N SER A 115 8.80 18.76 -12.45
CA SER A 115 7.47 18.51 -11.91
C SER A 115 6.42 18.61 -13.01
N ILE A 116 5.33 17.85 -12.86
CA ILE A 116 4.16 17.91 -13.74
C ILE A 116 2.92 18.31 -12.94
N PRO A 117 1.93 18.96 -13.57
CA PRO A 117 0.71 19.35 -12.89
C PRO A 117 -0.07 18.14 -12.36
N ASP A 118 -0.79 18.35 -11.26
CA ASP A 118 -1.73 17.37 -10.73
C ASP A 118 -2.87 17.12 -11.71
N THR A 119 -3.28 15.87 -11.83
CA THR A 119 -4.51 15.50 -12.56
C THR A 119 -5.67 15.39 -11.58
N SER A 120 -6.77 16.10 -11.84
CA SER A 120 -7.98 16.01 -11.02
C SER A 120 -8.71 14.68 -11.24
N PHE A 121 -9.12 14.05 -10.14
CA PHE A 121 -9.91 12.81 -10.16
C PHE A 121 -11.28 12.98 -10.83
N GLU A 122 -11.84 14.18 -10.80
CA GLU A 122 -13.13 14.54 -11.37
C GLU A 122 -13.04 14.71 -12.89
N ASN A 123 -11.83 14.86 -13.41
CA ASN A 123 -11.54 15.10 -14.83
C ASN A 123 -10.44 14.14 -15.32
N LEU A 124 -10.63 12.84 -15.11
CA LEU A 124 -9.66 11.83 -15.56
C LEU A 124 -9.52 11.80 -17.08
N PRO A 125 -8.29 11.58 -17.59
CA PRO A 125 -8.05 11.40 -19.01
C PRO A 125 -8.76 10.14 -19.53
N SER A 126 -9.25 10.21 -20.77
CA SER A 126 -9.78 9.02 -21.44
C SER A 126 -8.63 8.07 -21.80
N THR A 127 -8.58 6.94 -21.12
CA THR A 127 -7.61 5.87 -21.37
C THR A 127 -8.25 4.68 -22.09
N LYS A 128 -7.41 3.75 -22.53
CA LYS A 128 -7.90 2.47 -23.01
C LYS A 128 -8.46 1.65 -21.84
N PRO A 129 -9.58 0.94 -22.04
CA PRO A 129 -10.10 0.04 -21.03
C PRO A 129 -9.06 -1.05 -20.72
N PRO A 130 -8.81 -1.36 -19.43
CA PRO A 130 -7.91 -2.43 -19.09
C PRO A 130 -8.52 -3.79 -19.46
N VAL A 131 -7.66 -4.75 -19.80
CA VAL A 131 -8.05 -6.08 -20.28
C VAL A 131 -7.78 -7.17 -19.25
N VAL A 132 -6.78 -6.98 -18.39
CA VAL A 132 -6.28 -8.00 -17.46
C VAL A 132 -6.84 -7.80 -16.05
N SER A 133 -6.84 -6.56 -15.56
CA SER A 133 -7.26 -6.21 -14.20
C SER A 133 -7.99 -4.87 -14.19
N PRO A 134 -9.03 -4.69 -13.36
CA PRO A 134 -9.70 -3.39 -13.25
C PRO A 134 -8.75 -2.26 -12.81
N TYR A 135 -7.59 -2.59 -12.25
CA TYR A 135 -6.56 -1.63 -11.83
C TYR A 135 -5.50 -1.34 -12.92
N GLY A 136 -5.68 -1.84 -14.14
CA GLY A 136 -4.73 -1.67 -15.23
C GLY A 136 -3.95 -2.95 -15.56
N ASP A 137 -3.29 -2.95 -16.72
CA ASP A 137 -2.69 -4.16 -17.30
C ASP A 137 -1.22 -4.39 -16.91
N ASP A 138 -0.52 -3.35 -16.48
CA ASP A 138 0.95 -3.36 -16.39
C ASP A 138 1.51 -3.03 -15.00
N TRP A 139 0.68 -2.94 -13.96
CA TRP A 139 1.17 -2.74 -12.59
C TRP A 139 1.83 -4.01 -12.04
N ASP A 140 2.82 -3.84 -11.17
CA ASP A 140 3.47 -4.92 -10.42
C ASP A 140 3.00 -4.95 -8.95
N VAL A 141 2.92 -3.77 -8.31
CA VAL A 141 2.48 -3.61 -6.92
C VAL A 141 1.47 -2.46 -6.80
N LEU A 142 0.39 -2.66 -6.05
CA LEU A 142 -0.50 -1.58 -5.61
C LEU A 142 -0.46 -1.54 -4.08
N TRP A 143 0.25 -0.57 -3.51
CA TRP A 143 0.51 -0.48 -2.07
C TRP A 143 -0.54 0.41 -1.41
N VAL A 144 -1.67 -0.18 -1.00
CA VAL A 144 -2.85 0.56 -0.49
C VAL A 144 -2.88 0.69 1.03
N GLY A 145 -1.93 0.05 1.70
CA GLY A 145 -1.78 -0.08 3.14
C GLY A 145 -0.33 0.11 3.57
N HIS A 146 -0.02 1.24 4.20
CA HIS A 146 1.34 1.59 4.62
C HIS A 146 1.35 2.59 5.79
N CYS A 147 2.46 2.68 6.53
CA CYS A 147 2.68 3.69 7.56
C CYS A 147 3.13 5.03 6.98
N GLY A 148 3.56 5.04 5.72
CA GLY A 148 3.80 6.26 5.01
C GLY A 148 4.51 6.10 3.67
N MET A 149 4.49 7.19 2.92
CA MET A 149 5.04 7.30 1.57
C MET A 149 5.53 8.73 1.32
N GLN A 150 6.52 8.91 0.46
CA GLN A 150 6.79 10.20 -0.16
C GLN A 150 6.12 10.28 -1.53
N VAL A 151 5.77 11.50 -1.93
CA VAL A 151 5.29 11.76 -3.30
C VAL A 151 6.52 12.04 -4.17
N PRO A 152 6.69 11.35 -5.31
CA PRO A 152 7.73 11.68 -6.27
C PRO A 152 7.62 13.12 -6.77
N MET A 153 8.62 13.93 -6.46
CA MET A 153 8.67 15.35 -6.80
C MET A 153 9.75 15.72 -7.80
N THR A 154 10.76 14.87 -8.01
CA THR A 154 11.87 15.13 -8.92
C THR A 154 12.16 13.92 -9.80
N LYS A 155 12.64 14.20 -11.02
CA LYS A 155 13.02 13.18 -12.01
C LYS A 155 14.28 12.38 -11.62
N ASP A 156 15.10 12.90 -10.71
CA ASP A 156 16.39 12.30 -10.32
C ASP A 156 16.24 10.90 -9.71
N THR A 157 15.05 10.59 -9.21
CA THR A 157 14.70 9.29 -8.63
C THR A 157 14.52 8.21 -9.70
N GLY A 158 14.31 8.60 -10.97
CA GLY A 158 13.90 7.70 -12.04
C GLY A 158 12.47 7.16 -11.88
N ILE A 159 11.69 7.70 -10.94
CA ILE A 159 10.30 7.34 -10.65
C ILE A 159 9.39 8.34 -11.37
N ALA A 160 8.36 7.82 -12.05
CA ALA A 160 7.35 8.66 -12.68
C ALA A 160 6.63 9.51 -11.61
N ASN A 161 6.37 10.79 -11.88
CA ASN A 161 5.88 11.75 -10.88
C ASN A 161 4.44 12.20 -11.12
N GLY A 162 3.71 11.52 -12.01
CA GLY A 162 2.28 11.71 -12.22
C GLY A 162 1.47 11.32 -11.00
N ARG A 163 0.41 12.10 -10.76
CA ARG A 163 -0.49 11.89 -9.64
C ARG A 163 -1.91 12.29 -9.97
N ILE A 164 -2.85 11.56 -9.39
CA ILE A 164 -4.27 11.86 -9.39
C ILE A 164 -4.62 12.43 -8.03
N VAL A 165 -5.27 13.58 -8.02
CA VAL A 165 -5.69 14.29 -6.80
C VAL A 165 -7.21 14.39 -6.79
N ARG A 166 -7.81 13.90 -5.71
CA ARG A 166 -9.22 14.06 -5.39
C ARG A 166 -9.35 15.01 -4.22
N LEU A 167 -10.06 16.11 -4.43
CA LEU A 167 -10.37 17.09 -3.39
C LEU A 167 -11.72 16.76 -2.76
N ASN A 168 -11.94 17.20 -1.52
CA ASN A 168 -13.20 16.99 -0.78
C ASN A 168 -13.62 15.52 -0.68
N ASP A 169 -12.66 14.61 -0.54
CA ASP A 169 -12.91 13.20 -0.29
C ASP A 169 -13.39 13.02 1.17
N MET A 170 -14.69 12.80 1.33
CA MET A 170 -15.35 12.59 2.63
C MET A 170 -14.90 11.32 3.37
N THR A 171 -14.07 10.47 2.75
CA THR A 171 -13.43 9.32 3.41
C THR A 171 -12.07 9.66 4.00
N THR A 172 -11.51 10.82 3.67
CA THR A 172 -10.21 11.27 4.16
C THR A 172 -10.37 12.12 5.40
N ALA A 173 -9.61 11.82 6.45
CA ALA A 173 -9.62 12.59 7.70
C ALA A 173 -9.02 14.00 7.55
N ALA A 174 -9.39 14.91 8.46
CA ALA A 174 -8.79 16.25 8.57
C ALA A 174 -7.30 16.21 8.95
N ARG A 175 -6.57 17.31 8.71
CA ARG A 175 -5.11 17.39 8.88
C ARG A 175 -4.63 16.98 10.27
N LYS A 176 -5.44 17.25 11.30
CA LYS A 176 -5.14 16.94 12.71
C LYS A 176 -4.97 15.44 12.97
N TYR A 177 -5.60 14.58 12.16
CA TYR A 177 -5.52 13.12 12.29
C TYR A 177 -4.46 12.47 11.40
N LEU A 178 -3.98 13.19 10.38
CA LEU A 178 -3.05 12.64 9.41
C LEU A 178 -1.62 12.62 9.94
N TRP A 179 -0.97 11.46 9.80
CA TRP A 179 0.44 11.25 10.07
C TRP A 179 1.09 10.43 8.94
N ASN A 180 2.41 10.53 8.82
CA ASN A 180 3.19 9.84 7.80
C ASN A 180 4.56 9.58 8.38
N PHE A 181 5.06 8.34 8.28
CA PHE A 181 6.38 8.00 8.80
C PHE A 181 7.52 8.77 8.11
N PRO A 182 7.65 8.79 6.77
CA PRO A 182 8.66 9.61 6.11
C PRO A 182 8.28 11.11 6.15
N SER A 183 9.29 11.97 6.29
CA SER A 183 9.15 13.42 6.23
C SER A 183 9.84 13.96 4.98
N PRO A 184 9.33 15.00 4.30
CA PRO A 184 8.10 15.76 4.60
C PRO A 184 6.79 15.05 4.20
N PHE A 185 5.66 15.45 4.77
CA PHE A 185 4.34 14.92 4.41
C PHE A 185 3.61 15.87 3.45
N ILE A 186 4.01 15.82 2.18
CA ILE A 186 3.56 16.79 1.16
C ILE A 186 2.04 16.90 1.04
N LEU A 187 1.30 15.80 1.09
CA LEU A 187 -0.17 15.84 1.04
C LEU A 187 -0.73 16.72 2.17
N LYS A 188 -0.27 16.48 3.40
CA LYS A 188 -0.72 17.21 4.59
C LYS A 188 -0.32 18.69 4.52
N ASP A 189 0.90 18.96 4.06
CA ASP A 189 1.52 20.28 4.14
C ASP A 189 1.04 21.23 3.02
N ASN A 190 0.79 20.70 1.82
CA ASN A 190 0.58 21.51 0.61
C ASN A 190 -0.83 21.44 0.04
N TYR A 191 -1.67 20.49 0.48
CA TYR A 191 -3.04 20.32 -0.04
C TYR A 191 -4.09 20.67 1.02
N PRO A 192 -5.32 21.03 0.60
CA PRO A 192 -6.45 21.20 1.51
C PRO A 192 -6.75 19.93 2.29
N GLU A 193 -7.45 20.07 3.42
CA GLU A 193 -8.01 18.93 4.13
C GLU A 193 -8.96 18.13 3.22
N HIS A 194 -9.19 16.86 3.56
CA HIS A 194 -10.01 15.95 2.74
C HIS A 194 -9.46 15.74 1.31
N THR A 195 -8.13 15.74 1.17
CA THR A 195 -7.48 15.44 -0.12
C THR A 195 -6.97 14.00 -0.12
N ARG A 196 -7.34 13.24 -1.16
CA ARG A 196 -6.74 11.95 -1.48
C ARG A 196 -5.85 12.08 -2.71
N MET A 197 -4.70 11.44 -2.69
CA MET A 197 -3.76 11.39 -3.80
C MET A 197 -3.44 9.95 -4.16
N VAL A 198 -3.39 9.63 -5.45
CA VAL A 198 -2.85 8.37 -5.99
C VAL A 198 -1.63 8.70 -6.83
N HIS A 199 -0.50 8.04 -6.56
CA HIS A 199 0.78 8.35 -7.20
C HIS A 199 1.71 7.13 -7.23
N HIS A 200 2.88 7.28 -7.86
CA HIS A 200 3.92 6.26 -7.86
C HIS A 200 4.61 6.12 -6.49
N VAL A 201 4.98 4.89 -6.12
CA VAL A 201 5.63 4.57 -4.84
C VAL A 201 7.02 5.22 -4.75
N GLN A 202 7.29 5.88 -3.62
CA GLN A 202 8.62 6.32 -3.20
C GLN A 202 8.70 6.35 -1.67
N GLU A 203 9.82 5.87 -1.11
CA GLU A 203 10.11 5.86 0.34
C GLU A 203 9.02 5.15 1.18
N GLY A 204 8.39 4.10 0.62
CA GLY A 204 7.33 3.34 1.30
C GLY A 204 7.83 2.56 2.52
N VAL A 205 7.00 2.50 3.57
CA VAL A 205 7.26 1.79 4.84
C VAL A 205 5.98 1.12 5.36
N CYS A 206 6.12 -0.06 5.96
CA CYS A 206 5.06 -1.01 6.35
C CYS A 206 4.28 -1.62 5.19
N SER A 207 3.92 -2.90 5.30
CA SER A 207 3.23 -3.68 4.26
C SER A 207 1.78 -4.06 4.57
N LEU A 208 1.11 -3.23 5.40
CA LEU A 208 -0.25 -3.45 5.92
C LEU A 208 -1.25 -3.94 4.88
N GLY A 209 -1.17 -3.41 3.66
CA GLY A 209 -2.02 -3.84 2.56
C GLY A 209 -1.40 -3.55 1.22
N TYR A 210 -1.20 -4.58 0.40
CA TYR A 210 -0.69 -4.38 -0.95
C TYR A 210 -1.16 -5.49 -1.89
N ALA A 211 -1.43 -5.14 -3.13
CA ALA A 211 -1.75 -6.10 -4.16
C ALA A 211 -0.52 -6.41 -5.01
N LEU A 212 -0.41 -7.66 -5.47
CA LEU A 212 0.59 -8.11 -6.43
C LEU A 212 -0.10 -8.67 -7.67
N SER A 213 0.34 -8.24 -8.84
CA SER A 213 -0.02 -8.89 -10.10
C SER A 213 0.80 -10.16 -10.26
N GLN A 214 0.34 -11.10 -11.10
CA GLN A 214 1.10 -12.32 -11.40
C GLN A 214 2.50 -11.97 -11.94
N ARG A 215 2.58 -10.96 -12.81
CA ARG A 215 3.85 -10.45 -13.33
C ARG A 215 4.72 -9.86 -12.22
N GLY A 216 4.14 -9.06 -11.34
CA GLY A 216 4.80 -8.49 -10.18
C GLY A 216 5.34 -9.55 -9.23
N ALA A 217 4.54 -10.58 -8.93
CA ALA A 217 4.93 -11.70 -8.08
C ALA A 217 6.16 -12.45 -8.62
N ARG A 218 6.22 -12.73 -9.93
CA ARG A 218 7.41 -13.34 -10.56
C ARG A 218 8.65 -12.46 -10.43
N LYS A 219 8.50 -11.15 -10.65
CA LYS A 219 9.60 -10.19 -10.51
C LYS A 219 10.07 -10.12 -9.06
N LEU A 220 9.15 -10.06 -8.10
CA LEU A 220 9.48 -9.97 -6.68
C LEU A 220 10.16 -11.26 -6.17
N LEU A 221 9.70 -12.44 -6.60
CA LEU A 221 10.39 -13.70 -6.32
C LEU A 221 11.85 -13.70 -6.81
N PHE A 222 12.13 -13.05 -7.93
CA PHE A 222 13.50 -12.91 -8.43
C PHE A 222 14.29 -11.82 -7.68
N GLU A 223 13.71 -10.64 -7.50
CA GLU A 223 14.39 -9.45 -6.98
C GLU A 223 14.54 -9.45 -5.45
N VAL A 224 13.65 -10.15 -4.73
CA VAL A 224 13.64 -10.28 -3.27
C VAL A 224 13.95 -11.71 -2.85
N GLY A 225 13.43 -12.71 -3.57
CA GLY A 225 13.61 -14.12 -3.22
C GLY A 225 14.91 -14.77 -3.69
N LEU A 226 15.68 -14.16 -4.60
CA LEU A 226 16.95 -14.71 -5.10
C LEU A 226 18.17 -13.78 -4.93
N LYS A 227 17.98 -12.59 -4.35
CA LYS A 227 19.04 -11.60 -4.06
C LYS A 227 19.19 -11.42 -2.56
N ASP A 228 20.27 -10.77 -2.11
CA ASP A 228 20.54 -10.57 -0.68
C ASP A 228 19.33 -10.02 0.09
N PHE A 229 18.96 -10.73 1.15
CA PHE A 229 17.93 -10.34 2.11
C PHE A 229 18.58 -9.49 3.23
N THR A 230 18.78 -8.21 2.95
CA THR A 230 19.58 -7.30 3.79
C THR A 230 18.78 -6.42 4.74
N ASP A 231 17.47 -6.31 4.53
CA ASP A 231 16.60 -5.35 5.20
C ASP A 231 15.21 -5.98 5.42
N PRO A 232 14.39 -5.42 6.33
CA PRO A 232 12.97 -5.78 6.45
C PRO A 232 12.23 -5.76 5.10
N TYR A 233 11.20 -6.59 4.98
CA TYR A 233 10.53 -6.82 3.70
C TYR A 233 9.90 -5.58 3.07
N ASP A 234 9.26 -4.73 3.87
CA ASP A 234 8.69 -3.47 3.40
C ASP A 234 9.78 -2.60 2.74
N LEU A 235 10.99 -2.57 3.30
CA LEU A 235 12.13 -1.89 2.67
C LEU A 235 12.59 -2.60 1.40
N LEU A 236 12.57 -3.94 1.34
CA LEU A 236 12.87 -4.66 0.11
C LEU A 236 11.83 -4.43 -0.99
N LEU A 237 10.55 -4.32 -0.62
CA LEU A 237 9.43 -3.96 -1.51
C LEU A 237 9.60 -2.53 -2.03
N ARG A 238 9.98 -1.60 -1.16
CA ARG A 238 10.38 -0.24 -1.53
C ARG A 238 11.54 -0.26 -2.53
N TYR A 239 12.63 -0.97 -2.25
CA TYR A 239 13.78 -1.03 -3.16
C TYR A 239 13.43 -1.65 -4.51
N PHE A 240 12.52 -2.63 -4.54
CA PHE A 240 11.96 -3.15 -5.78
C PHE A 240 11.16 -2.10 -6.56
N CYS A 241 10.31 -1.33 -5.88
CA CYS A 241 9.50 -0.28 -6.52
C CYS A 241 10.34 0.90 -7.01
N GLU A 242 11.42 1.24 -6.30
CA GLU A 242 12.33 2.33 -6.68
C GLU A 242 13.42 1.88 -7.67
N GLY A 243 13.71 0.58 -7.74
CA GLY A 243 14.86 0.08 -8.52
C GLY A 243 16.21 0.42 -7.88
N THR A 244 16.26 0.46 -6.55
CA THR A 244 17.45 0.81 -5.77
C THR A 244 18.09 -0.43 -5.14
N LYS A 245 19.25 -0.27 -4.49
CA LYS A 245 19.95 -1.37 -3.78
C LYS A 245 20.15 -2.63 -4.63
N GLY A 246 20.48 -2.46 -5.91
CA GLY A 246 20.74 -3.56 -6.85
C GLY A 246 19.50 -4.28 -7.37
N ARG A 247 18.30 -3.73 -7.16
CA ARG A 247 17.03 -4.30 -7.63
C ARG A 247 16.55 -3.63 -8.91
N LYS A 248 15.84 -4.40 -9.74
CA LYS A 248 15.19 -3.87 -10.94
C LYS A 248 13.85 -3.23 -10.57
N LYS A 249 13.61 -2.03 -11.09
CA LYS A 249 12.40 -1.24 -10.86
C LYS A 249 11.11 -1.97 -11.29
N GLY A 250 10.15 -2.10 -10.37
CA GLY A 250 8.77 -2.47 -10.64
C GLY A 250 7.88 -1.27 -10.97
N ILE A 251 6.70 -1.52 -11.54
CA ILE A 251 5.65 -0.50 -11.70
C ILE A 251 4.76 -0.55 -10.46
N CYS A 252 4.93 0.43 -9.58
CA CYS A 252 4.24 0.48 -8.30
C CYS A 252 3.44 1.77 -8.13
N LEU A 253 2.20 1.65 -7.66
CA LEU A 253 1.35 2.78 -7.26
C LEU A 253 0.92 2.66 -5.80
N THR A 254 0.52 3.78 -5.24
CA THR A 254 0.02 3.92 -3.87
C THR A 254 -1.01 5.03 -3.76
N THR A 255 -1.64 5.16 -2.59
CA THR A 255 -2.50 6.28 -2.26
C THR A 255 -2.20 6.85 -0.88
N GLN A 256 -2.30 8.17 -0.76
CA GLN A 256 -2.22 8.88 0.50
C GLN A 256 -3.53 9.65 0.75
N PRO A 257 -4.09 9.61 1.98
CA PRO A 257 -3.70 8.72 3.08
C PRO A 257 -3.97 7.25 2.74
N SER A 258 -3.29 6.36 3.46
CA SER A 258 -3.43 4.91 3.31
C SER A 258 -4.89 4.45 3.48
N LEU A 259 -5.34 3.47 2.69
CA LEU A 259 -6.70 2.90 2.79
C LEU A 259 -6.80 1.84 3.88
N ILE A 260 -5.71 1.10 4.06
CA ILE A 260 -5.55 0.07 5.07
C ILE A 260 -4.55 0.60 6.10
N THR A 261 -4.92 0.62 7.38
CA THR A 261 -4.05 1.14 8.44
C THR A 261 -4.03 0.20 9.63
N HIS A 262 -3.12 0.39 10.59
CA HIS A 262 -3.12 -0.44 11.79
C HIS A 262 -4.40 -0.26 12.59
N PHE A 263 -4.91 -1.39 13.08
CA PHE A 263 -5.83 -1.46 14.20
C PHE A 263 -5.06 -1.83 15.45
N ARG A 264 -5.20 -1.03 16.51
CA ARG A 264 -4.62 -1.36 17.82
C ARG A 264 -5.74 -1.70 18.80
N PRO A 265 -5.85 -2.96 19.26
CA PRO A 265 -6.86 -3.33 20.25
C PRO A 265 -6.58 -2.69 21.61
N ALA A 266 -7.61 -2.52 22.44
CA ALA A 266 -7.38 -2.34 23.87
C ALA A 266 -6.76 -3.60 24.47
N GLY A 267 -5.84 -3.44 25.41
CA GLY A 267 -5.10 -4.54 26.00
C GLY A 267 -3.64 -4.22 26.28
N PRO A 268 -2.83 -5.24 26.62
CA PRO A 268 -1.39 -5.09 26.76
C PRO A 268 -0.77 -4.54 25.46
N LYS A 269 0.11 -3.55 25.59
CA LYS A 269 0.81 -2.92 24.46
C LYS A 269 1.69 -3.92 23.69
N SER A 270 2.19 -4.94 24.37
CA SER A 270 2.87 -6.09 23.75
C SER A 270 2.00 -6.86 22.74
N ALA A 271 0.67 -6.75 22.80
CA ALA A 271 -0.24 -7.35 21.82
C ALA A 271 -0.48 -6.46 20.58
N MET A 272 0.17 -5.30 20.47
CA MET A 272 0.05 -4.41 19.31
C MET A 272 0.89 -4.83 18.11
N SER A 273 1.99 -5.57 18.34
CA SER A 273 2.85 -6.08 17.28
C SER A 273 3.78 -7.14 17.85
N ASP A 274 4.00 -8.22 17.09
CA ASP A 274 4.99 -9.25 17.41
C ASP A 274 6.44 -8.81 17.09
N ILE A 275 6.59 -7.64 16.44
CA ILE A 275 7.89 -7.07 16.05
C ILE A 275 8.43 -6.16 17.15
N GLY A 276 9.38 -6.66 17.93
CA GLY A 276 10.13 -5.86 18.93
C GLY A 276 9.51 -5.84 20.33
N ASP A 277 10.14 -5.10 21.25
CA ASP A 277 9.64 -4.92 22.62
C ASP A 277 8.84 -3.62 22.73
N HIS A 278 7.55 -3.76 23.05
CA HIS A 278 6.61 -2.64 23.16
C HIS A 278 6.31 -2.25 24.62
N GLY A 279 6.94 -2.91 25.58
CA GLY A 279 6.74 -2.70 27.01
C GLY A 279 5.42 -3.26 27.56
N ASP A 280 5.23 -3.08 28.88
CA ASP A 280 4.12 -3.66 29.65
C ASP A 280 2.92 -2.70 29.84
N GLU A 281 2.89 -1.59 29.10
CA GLU A 281 1.80 -0.61 29.21
C GLU A 281 0.46 -1.23 28.80
N PHE A 282 -0.63 -0.76 29.40
CA PHE A 282 -1.98 -1.19 29.06
C PHE A 282 -2.72 -0.08 28.32
N ILE A 283 -3.31 -0.44 27.19
CA ILE A 283 -3.99 0.47 26.29
C ILE A 283 -5.48 0.35 26.57
N GLU A 284 -6.07 1.41 27.13
CA GLU A 284 -7.46 1.38 27.58
C GLU A 284 -8.47 1.37 26.43
N LYS A 285 -8.09 1.89 25.27
CA LYS A 285 -9.00 2.10 24.13
C LYS A 285 -8.41 1.59 22.84
N ASN A 286 -9.25 0.87 22.10
CA ASN A 286 -9.00 0.47 20.73
C ASN A 286 -8.85 1.72 19.86
N MET A 287 -7.99 1.67 18.83
CA MET A 287 -7.86 2.76 17.87
C MET A 287 -7.51 2.25 16.47
N SER A 288 -7.89 3.04 15.47
CA SER A 288 -7.54 2.84 14.08
C SER A 288 -6.92 4.12 13.56
N ASP A 289 -5.82 4.02 12.82
CA ASP A 289 -5.11 5.20 12.33
C ASP A 289 -5.82 5.81 11.11
N MET A 290 -6.01 7.14 11.10
CA MET A 290 -6.41 7.94 9.93
C MET A 290 -7.72 7.52 9.21
N ILE A 291 -8.51 6.61 9.77
CA ILE A 291 -9.79 6.16 9.22
C ILE A 291 -10.92 6.94 9.88
N ARG A 292 -11.86 7.46 9.06
CA ARG A 292 -13.05 8.15 9.56
C ARG A 292 -14.09 7.18 10.09
N LEU A 293 -14.48 6.18 9.29
CA LEU A 293 -15.52 5.20 9.66
C LEU A 293 -14.94 3.79 9.70
N SER A 294 -14.18 3.50 10.74
CA SER A 294 -13.53 2.21 10.95
C SER A 294 -14.56 1.09 11.03
N VAL A 295 -14.35 0.01 10.27
CA VAL A 295 -15.19 -1.19 10.35
C VAL A 295 -15.06 -1.84 11.73
N ARG A 296 -13.83 -1.99 12.25
CA ARG A 296 -13.62 -2.63 13.56
C ARG A 296 -14.24 -1.85 14.72
N LEU A 297 -14.17 -0.52 14.70
CA LEU A 297 -14.71 0.35 15.75
C LEU A 297 -16.20 0.65 15.62
N ASN A 298 -16.82 0.28 14.48
CA ASN A 298 -18.25 0.34 14.25
C ASN A 298 -18.90 -1.04 14.10
N THR A 299 -18.20 -2.12 14.45
CA THR A 299 -18.70 -3.48 14.23
C THR A 299 -20.03 -3.75 14.95
N ASP A 300 -20.20 -3.23 16.17
CA ASP A 300 -21.45 -3.30 16.93
C ASP A 300 -22.62 -2.65 16.16
N ARG A 301 -22.44 -1.39 15.76
CA ARG A 301 -23.42 -0.61 14.99
C ARG A 301 -23.78 -1.29 13.66
N ILE A 302 -22.77 -1.81 12.95
CA ILE A 302 -22.98 -2.49 11.67
C ILE A 302 -23.81 -3.77 11.86
N LEU A 303 -23.54 -4.55 12.92
CA LEU A 303 -24.29 -5.77 13.20
C LEU A 303 -25.73 -5.51 13.66
N ASP A 304 -25.97 -4.40 14.35
CA ASP A 304 -27.31 -3.97 14.76
C ASP A 304 -28.10 -3.32 13.61
N GLY A 305 -27.45 -3.05 12.47
CA GLY A 305 -28.07 -2.43 11.30
C GLY A 305 -28.24 -0.91 11.42
N ASP A 306 -27.44 -0.27 12.27
CA ASP A 306 -27.48 1.18 12.47
C ASP A 306 -27.10 1.93 11.19
N THR A 307 -27.81 3.05 10.95
CA THR A 307 -27.51 3.94 9.82
C THR A 307 -26.50 5.03 10.16
N GLU A 308 -26.28 5.29 11.45
CA GLU A 308 -25.36 6.31 11.94
C GLU A 308 -24.12 5.65 12.54
N LEU A 309 -22.99 5.78 11.86
CA LEU A 309 -21.72 5.24 12.32
C LEU A 309 -20.92 6.31 13.06
N TRP A 310 -20.12 5.89 14.02
CA TRP A 310 -19.19 6.77 14.72
C TRP A 310 -18.03 7.15 13.82
N ASP A 311 -17.87 8.45 13.61
CA ASP A 311 -16.68 9.05 13.01
C ASP A 311 -15.56 9.16 14.05
N GLN A 312 -14.46 8.42 13.82
CA GLN A 312 -13.26 8.46 14.66
C GLN A 312 -12.41 9.70 14.40
N CYS A 313 -12.60 10.36 13.26
CA CYS A 313 -11.85 11.52 12.84
C CYS A 313 -12.79 12.70 12.48
N PRO A 314 -13.64 13.17 13.40
CA PRO A 314 -14.59 14.24 13.14
C PRO A 314 -13.89 15.58 12.88
N ASP A 315 -14.46 16.39 12.00
CA ASP A 315 -13.84 17.66 11.58
C ASP A 315 -13.86 18.68 12.73
N GLU A 316 -14.89 18.64 13.57
CA GLU A 316 -15.05 19.44 14.80
C GLU A 316 -14.34 18.80 16.01
#